data_AF-A0A645IRW3-F1
#
_entry.id   AF-A0A645IRW3-F1
#
_cell.length_a   1.000
_cell.length_b   1.000
_cell.length_c   1.000
_cell.angle_alpha   90.00
_cell.angle_beta   90.00
_cell.angle_gamma   90.00
#
_symmetry.space_group_name_H-M   'P 1'
#
loop_
_entity.id
_entity.type
_entity.pdbx_description
1 polymer ?
#
loop_
_entity_poly.entity_id
_entity_poly.type
_entity_poly.pdbx_seq_one_letter_code
_entity_poly.pdbx_strand_id
1 'polypeptide(L)' 'MELWKFGDYKSYVSLELLAHVFGIPTPKDDIDGSMVASIYWIEKDLFRIVQYCEKDVLTLANIFRRMRQEDLLQKLE' A
#
# COMPACT_ATOMS: atom_id res chain seq x y z
N MET A 1 21.07 -27.78 3.27
CA MET A 1 20.01 -26.80 2.96
C MET A 1 18.76 -27.19 3.74
N GLU A 2 18.22 -26.31 4.58
CA GLU A 2 17.01 -26.58 5.39
C GLU A 2 15.73 -26.32 4.56
N LEU A 3 15.46 -27.18 3.58
CA LEU A 3 14.32 -27.06 2.65
C LEU A 3 12.94 -27.17 3.32
N TRP A 4 12.87 -27.60 4.58
CA TRP A 4 11.64 -27.68 5.37
C TRP A 4 11.24 -26.34 6.00
N LYS A 5 12.15 -25.35 6.01
CA LYS A 5 11.84 -23.95 6.40
C LYS A 5 11.38 -23.10 5.22
N PHE A 6 11.07 -23.72 4.08
CA PHE A 6 10.59 -23.01 2.90
C PHE A 6 9.21 -22.39 3.21
N GLY A 7 9.15 -21.06 3.27
CA GLY A 7 7.97 -20.30 3.68
C GLY A 7 7.96 -19.85 5.14
N ASP A 8 8.91 -20.31 5.97
CA ASP A 8 9.05 -19.84 7.36
C ASP A 8 9.74 -18.46 7.43
N TYR A 9 10.45 -18.09 6.35
CA TYR A 9 11.05 -16.77 6.21
C TYR A 9 10.03 -15.76 5.69
N LYS A 10 9.55 -14.88 6.57
CA LYS A 10 8.72 -13.72 6.19
C LYS A 10 9.62 -12.59 5.73
N SER A 11 9.80 -12.45 4.42
CA SER A 11 10.42 -11.27 3.84
C SER A 11 9.41 -10.12 3.82
N TYR A 12 9.57 -9.17 4.72
CA TYR A 12 8.76 -7.95 4.73
C TYR A 12 9.33 -6.97 3.72
N VAL A 13 8.56 -6.66 2.68
CA VAL A 13 8.89 -5.61 1.72
C VAL A 13 7.83 -4.52 1.87
N SER A 14 8.27 -3.26 1.97
CA SER A 14 7.33 -2.15 2.07
C SER A 14 6.56 -1.99 0.76
N LEU A 15 5.29 -1.59 0.87
CA LEU A 15 4.45 -1.28 -0.28
C LEU A 15 5.08 -0.15 -1.11
N GLU A 16 5.65 0.84 -0.44
CA GLU A 16 6.34 1.98 -1.05
C GLU A 16 7.53 1.52 -1.93
N LEU A 17 8.35 0.59 -1.43
CA LEU A 17 9.49 0.07 -2.20
C LEU A 17 9.01 -0.69 -3.44
N LEU A 18 7.98 -1.52 -3.29
CA LEU A 18 7.40 -2.25 -4.43
C LEU A 18 6.85 -1.29 -5.48
N ALA A 19 6.08 -0.29 -5.06
CA ALA A 19 5.54 0.71 -5.98
C ALA A 19 6.64 1.48 -6.70
N HIS A 20 7.71 1.88 -5.99
CA HIS A 20 8.86 2.55 -6.58
C HIS A 20 9.57 1.68 -7.63
N VAL A 21 9.82 0.39 -7.31
CA VAL A 21 10.43 -0.57 -8.24
C VAL A 21 9.60 -0.76 -9.50
N PHE A 22 8.27 -0.76 -9.38
CA PHE A 22 7.35 -0.92 -10.50
C PHE A 22 7.02 0.38 -11.25
N GLY A 23 7.58 1.51 -10.82
CA GLY A 23 7.32 2.83 -11.41
C GLY A 23 5.87 3.30 -11.20
N ILE A 24 5.19 2.78 -10.19
CA ILE A 24 3.82 3.16 -9.84
C ILE A 24 3.90 4.41 -8.97
N PRO A 25 3.22 5.51 -9.32
CA PRO A 25 3.20 6.68 -8.47
C PRO A 25 2.56 6.29 -7.13
N THR A 26 3.35 6.30 -6.08
CA THR A 26 2.80 6.25 -4.73
C THR A 26 2.17 7.60 -4.42
N PRO A 27 0.99 7.62 -3.79
CA PRO A 27 0.57 8.82 -3.11
C PRO A 27 1.59 9.04 -1.98
N LYS A 28 2.49 10.03 -2.14
CA LYS A 28 3.26 10.56 -1.02
C LYS A 28 2.26 11.28 -0.12
N ASP A 29 1.62 10.51 0.76
CA ASP A 29 0.58 11.04 1.61
C ASP A 29 1.13 11.59 2.92
N ASP A 30 0.31 12.46 3.48
CA ASP A 30 0.46 13.28 4.66
C ASP A 30 0.24 12.53 5.98
N ILE A 31 -0.11 11.24 5.92
CA ILE A 31 -0.37 10.39 7.08
C ILE A 31 0.26 9.00 6.92
N ASP A 32 0.73 8.42 8.03
CA ASP A 32 1.17 7.03 8.12
C ASP A 32 0.30 6.22 9.12
N GLY A 33 0.44 4.89 9.12
CA GLY A 33 -0.35 3.99 9.97
C GLY A 33 -0.31 4.29 11.48
N SER A 34 0.76 4.91 11.97
CA SER A 34 0.87 5.34 13.38
C SER A 34 0.00 6.56 13.71
N MET A 35 -0.34 7.37 12.70
CA MET A 35 -1.15 8.59 12.83
C MET A 35 -2.66 8.31 12.84
N VAL A 36 -3.10 7.11 12.45
CA VAL A 36 -4.52 6.76 12.38
C VAL A 36 -5.24 6.97 13.72
N ALA A 37 -4.58 6.60 14.83
CA ALA A 37 -5.15 6.76 16.16
C ALA A 37 -5.34 8.24 16.55
N SER A 38 -4.33 9.09 16.31
CA SER A 38 -4.42 10.52 16.63
C SER A 38 -5.47 11.21 15.75
N ILE A 39 -5.53 10.89 14.46
CA ILE A 39 -6.49 11.48 13.53
C ILE A 39 -7.92 11.11 13.94
N TYR A 40 -8.17 9.85 14.29
CA TYR A 40 -9.51 9.40 14.68
C TYR A 40 -9.97 9.98 16.03
N TRP A 41 -9.09 9.98 17.05
CA TRP A 41 -9.49 10.37 18.40
C TRP A 41 -9.40 11.87 18.66
N ILE A 42 -8.41 12.56 18.10
CA ILE A 42 -8.10 13.97 18.36
C ILE A 42 -8.67 14.85 17.24
N GLU A 43 -8.24 14.62 16.00
CA GLU A 43 -8.63 15.45 14.84
C GLU A 43 -10.08 15.19 14.41
N LYS A 44 -10.64 14.02 14.76
CA LYS A 44 -11.99 13.57 14.38
C LYS A 44 -12.23 13.55 12.87
N ASP A 45 -11.17 13.38 12.09
CA ASP A 45 -11.24 13.34 10.63
C ASP A 45 -11.19 11.90 10.10
N LEU A 46 -12.36 11.25 10.11
CA LEU A 46 -12.49 9.91 9.57
C LEU A 46 -12.30 9.87 8.05
N PHE A 47 -12.66 10.94 7.34
CA PHE A 47 -12.61 10.97 5.89
C PHE A 47 -11.17 10.89 5.38
N ARG A 48 -10.23 11.57 6.06
CA ARG A 48 -8.80 11.49 5.77
C ARG A 48 -8.24 10.07 5.91
N ILE A 49 -8.67 9.32 6.93
CA ILE A 49 -8.30 7.92 7.12
C ILE A 49 -8.84 7.05 5.98
N VAL A 50 -10.10 7.26 5.57
CA VAL A 50 -10.70 6.54 4.45
C VAL A 50 -9.92 6.78 3.16
N GLN A 51 -9.59 8.04 2.84
CA GLN A 51 -8.83 8.38 1.63
C GLN A 51 -7.45 7.73 1.61
N TYR A 52 -6.76 7.69 2.75
CA TYR A 52 -5.48 6.99 2.90
C TYR A 52 -5.62 5.48 2.62
N CYS A 53 -6.61 4.83 3.24
CA CYS A 53 -6.85 3.39 3.02
C CYS A 53 -7.21 3.07 1.56
N GLU A 54 -8.04 3.89 0.91
CA GLU A 54 -8.42 3.72 -0.49
C GLU A 54 -7.20 3.77 -1.42
N LYS A 55 -6.28 4.69 -1.15
CA LYS A 55 -5.03 4.87 -1.91
C LYS A 55 -4.06 3.70 -1.73
N ASP A 56 -3.94 3.15 -0.52
CA ASP A 56 -3.12 1.96 -0.27
C ASP A 56 -3.66 0.75 -1.03
N VAL A 57 -4.98 0.56 -1.05
CA VAL A 57 -5.63 -0.52 -1.82
C VAL A 57 -5.42 -0.33 -3.32
N LEU A 58 -5.54 0.89 -3.84
CA LEU A 58 -5.28 1.18 -5.25
C LEU A 58 -3.83 0.90 -5.63
N THR A 59 -2.88 1.29 -4.79
CA THR A 59 -1.44 1.04 -4.99
C THR A 59 -1.15 -0.46 -5.01
N LEU A 60 -1.70 -1.21 -4.04
CA LEU A 60 -1.59 -2.66 -3.97
C LEU A 60 -2.15 -3.34 -5.24
N ALA A 61 -3.34 -2.94 -5.67
CA ALA A 61 -3.97 -3.47 -6.87
C ALA A 61 -3.11 -3.21 -8.11
N ASN A 62 -2.53 -2.02 -8.24
CA ASN A 62 -1.64 -1.67 -9.35
C ASN A 62 -0.33 -2.46 -9.32
N ILE A 63 0.28 -2.68 -8.15
CA ILE A 63 1.45 -3.54 -8.02
C ILE A 63 1.12 -4.95 -8.49
N PHE A 64 0.01 -5.51 -8.00
CA PHE A 64 -0.42 -6.85 -8.39
C PHE A 64 -0.66 -6.98 -9.89
N ARG A 65 -1.27 -5.97 -10.52
CA ARG A 65 -1.45 -5.89 -11.97
C ARG A 65 -0.14 -5.80 -12.71
N ARG A 66 0.82 -5.00 -12.22
CA ARG A 66 2.15 -4.90 -12.83
C ARG A 66 2.94 -6.21 -12.76
N MET A 67 2.82 -6.95 -11.66
CA MET A 67 3.36 -8.31 -11.54
C MET A 67 2.75 -9.27 -12.56
N ARG A 68 1.49 -9.05 -12.96
CA ARG A 68 0.78 -9.78 -14.02
C ARG A 68 0.98 -9.20 -15.42
N GLN A 69 1.83 -8.18 -15.57
CA GLN A 69 2.06 -7.45 -16.83
C GLN A 69 0.80 -6.77 -17.40
N GLU A 70 -0.12 -6.37 -16.54
CA GLU A 70 -1.32 -5.63 -16.90
C GLU A 70 -1.14 -4.11 -16.72
N ASP A 71 -1.94 -3.32 -17.43
CA ASP A 71 -1.96 -1.86 -17.31
C ASP A 71 -2.51 -1.42 -15.95
N LEU A 72 -2.15 -0.20 -15.52
CA LEU A 72 -2.63 0.39 -14.27
C LEU A 72 -4.15 0.62 -14.30
N LEU A 73 -4.77 0.49 -13.13
CA LEU A 73 -6.16 0.88 -12.93
C LEU A 73 -6.28 2.40 -13.02
N GLN A 74 -7.19 2.85 -13.88
CA GLN A 74 -7.63 4.23 -13.93
C GLN A 74 -8.86 4.39 -13.04
N LYS A 75 -8.93 5.47 -12.27
CA LYS A 75 -10.14 5.80 -11.53
C LYS A 75 -11.21 6.19 -12.56
N LEU A 76 -12.37 5.55 -12.51
CA LEU A 76 -13.55 6.00 -13.25
C LEU A 76 -13.99 7.32 -12.61
N GLU A 77 -13.89 8.42 -13.36
CA GLU A 77 -14.44 9.73 -12.98
C GLU A 77 -15.97 9.73 -13.02
#